data_AF-A0A9P0IKL1-F1
#
_entry.id   AF-A0A9P0IKL1-F1
#
_cell.length_a   1.000
_cell.length_b   1.000
_cell.length_c   1.000
_cell.angle_alpha   90.00
_cell.angle_beta   90.00
_cell.angle_gamma   90.00
#
_symmetry.space_group_name_H-M   'P 1'
#
loop_
_entity.id
_entity.type
_entity.pdbx_description
1 polymer ?
#
loop_
_entity_poly.entity_id
_entity_poly.type
_entity_poly.pdbx_seq_one_letter_code
_entity_poly.pdbx_strand_id
1 'polypeptide(L)'
;MPKNTGTPIRGAKRAQFNIFSRPVNGIPATQTFRTALVPILWVDESIILPDEFVEELTGRLLNSLRLVDIFIPVIIAACGLVLVVGAGFTIRAFYVRKSVKKTDTVPVDKTEPALETQPEPETQPEPRT
;
A
#
# COMPACT_ATOMS: atom_id res chain seq x y z
N MET A 1 -26.26 11.68 8.27
CA MET A 1 -25.39 11.68 7.07
C MET A 1 -24.18 10.80 7.37
N PRO A 2 -23.94 9.70 6.65
CA PRO A 2 -22.70 8.93 6.78
C PRO A 2 -21.55 9.74 6.19
N LYS A 3 -20.46 9.91 6.96
CA LYS A 3 -19.32 10.77 6.58
C LYS A 3 -18.49 10.21 5.42
N ASN A 4 -18.60 8.91 5.12
CA ASN A 4 -17.68 8.21 4.23
C ASN A 4 -18.19 8.11 2.78
N THR A 5 -19.49 8.28 2.55
CA THR A 5 -20.12 7.98 1.24
C THR A 5 -20.66 9.21 0.52
N GLY A 6 -20.79 10.37 1.20
CA GLY A 6 -21.32 11.61 0.61
C GLY A 6 -22.80 11.57 0.19
N THR A 7 -23.41 10.38 0.15
CA THR A 7 -24.79 10.17 -0.24
C THR A 7 -25.75 10.72 0.83
N PRO A 8 -26.64 11.66 0.48
CA PRO A 8 -27.66 12.13 1.41
C PRO A 8 -28.72 11.05 1.60
N ILE A 9 -28.70 10.38 2.77
CA ILE A 9 -29.72 9.37 3.15
C ILE A 9 -31.08 10.03 3.40
N ARG A 10 -31.08 11.27 3.90
CA ARG A 10 -32.26 12.10 4.10
C ARG A 10 -31.88 13.54 3.75
N GLY A 11 -32.63 14.15 2.84
CA GLY A 11 -32.46 15.54 2.43
C GLY A 11 -33.81 16.22 2.40
N ALA A 12 -33.91 17.36 3.07
CA ALA A 12 -35.06 18.25 2.97
C ALA A 12 -34.56 19.57 2.37
N LYS A 13 -35.06 19.91 1.18
CA LYS A 13 -34.78 21.18 0.54
C LYS A 13 -36.05 22.01 0.59
N ARG A 14 -35.97 23.17 1.24
CA ARG A 14 -37.08 24.14 1.29
C ARG A 14 -36.79 25.26 0.31
N ALA A 15 -37.70 25.49 -0.63
CA ALA A 15 -37.64 26.59 -1.58
C ALA A 15 -38.79 27.56 -1.32
N GLN A 16 -38.47 28.84 -1.17
CA GLN A 16 -39.46 29.91 -1.05
C GLN A 16 -39.56 30.65 -2.38
N PHE A 17 -40.76 30.69 -2.94
CA PHE A 17 -41.05 31.50 -4.12
C PHE A 17 -41.60 32.85 -3.69
N ASN A 18 -40.81 33.89 -3.92
CA ASN A 18 -41.16 35.27 -3.64
C ASN A 18 -41.34 36.04 -4.95
N ILE A 19 -42.37 36.88 -5.00
CA ILE A 19 -42.52 37.86 -6.08
C ILE A 19 -42.20 39.25 -5.58
N PHE A 20 -41.63 40.07 -6.46
CA PHE A 20 -41.40 41.48 -6.17
C PHE A 20 -42.65 42.28 -6.51
N SER A 21 -43.44 42.62 -5.50
CA SER A 21 -44.56 43.54 -5.65
C SER A 21 -44.00 44.95 -5.77
N ARG A 22 -44.25 45.63 -6.89
CA ARG A 22 -43.92 47.05 -7.08
C ARG A 22 -45.02 47.72 -7.90
N PRO A 23 -45.27 49.01 -7.69
CA PRO A 23 -46.17 49.76 -8.57
C PRO A 23 -45.60 49.84 -9.98
N VAL A 24 -46.43 49.55 -10.99
CA VAL A 24 -46.05 49.61 -12.41
C VAL A 24 -46.82 50.75 -13.07
N ASN A 25 -46.08 51.73 -13.60
CA ASN A 25 -46.66 52.84 -14.36
C ASN A 25 -47.47 52.31 -15.55
N GLY A 26 -48.75 52.69 -15.62
CA GLY A 26 -49.68 52.24 -16.66
C GLY A 26 -50.66 51.14 -16.26
N ILE A 27 -50.53 50.55 -15.05
CA ILE A 27 -51.50 49.58 -14.53
C ILE A 27 -52.09 50.12 -13.22
N PRO A 28 -53.32 50.68 -13.20
CA PRO A 28 -53.87 51.31 -12.01
C PRO A 28 -54.05 50.34 -10.84
N ALA A 29 -54.27 49.05 -11.10
CA ALA A 29 -54.43 48.01 -10.08
C ALA A 29 -53.16 47.77 -9.24
N THR A 30 -51.96 48.04 -9.76
CA THR A 30 -50.70 47.82 -9.03
C THR A 30 -50.17 49.09 -8.35
N GLN A 31 -50.77 50.26 -8.60
CA GLN A 31 -50.34 51.55 -8.05
C GLN A 31 -50.54 51.66 -6.53
N THR A 32 -51.51 50.91 -5.98
CA THR A 32 -51.75 50.86 -4.52
C THR A 32 -50.78 49.90 -3.82
N PHE A 33 -50.02 49.09 -4.55
CA PHE A 33 -49.13 48.11 -3.95
C PHE A 33 -47.83 48.76 -3.45
N ARG A 34 -47.45 48.42 -2.22
CA ARG A 34 -46.14 48.78 -1.66
C ARG A 34 -45.05 47.93 -2.32
N THR A 35 -43.89 48.54 -2.51
CA THR A 35 -42.67 47.83 -2.92
C THR A 35 -42.24 46.86 -1.82
N ALA A 36 -42.50 45.57 -2.02
CA ALA A 36 -42.20 44.52 -1.04
C ALA A 36 -42.01 43.16 -1.72
N LEU A 37 -41.22 42.29 -1.08
CA LEU A 37 -41.16 40.87 -1.42
C LEU A 37 -42.35 40.16 -0.79
N VAL A 38 -43.25 39.66 -1.63
CA VAL A 38 -44.43 38.93 -1.18
C VAL A 38 -44.19 37.43 -1.39
N PRO A 39 -44.23 36.62 -0.31
CA PRO A 39 -44.16 35.18 -0.44
C PRO A 39 -45.44 34.66 -1.06
N ILE A 40 -45.31 33.85 -2.11
CA ILE A 40 -46.45 33.21 -2.76
C ILE A 40 -46.63 31.79 -2.24
N LEU A 41 -45.55 31.01 -2.23
CA LEU A 41 -45.61 29.62 -1.81
C LEU A 41 -44.25 29.11 -1.31
N TRP A 42 -44.32 28.05 -0.52
CA TRP A 42 -43.18 27.31 0.02
C TRP A 42 -43.27 25.88 -0.50
N VAL A 43 -42.20 25.40 -1.14
CA VAL A 43 -42.10 24.01 -1.60
C VAL A 43 -41.08 23.31 -0.73
N ASP A 44 -41.53 22.26 -0.05
CA ASP A 44 -40.67 21.35 0.70
C ASP A 44 -40.45 20.09 -0.15
N GLU A 45 -39.24 19.94 -0.69
CA GLU A 45 -38.81 18.74 -1.39
C GLU A 45 -38.11 17.82 -0.38
N SER A 46 -38.82 16.79 0.07
CA SER A 46 -38.28 15.76 0.95
C SER A 46 -37.92 14.51 0.14
N ILE A 47 -36.62 14.23 0.01
CA ILE A 47 -36.16 12.95 -0.50
C ILE A 47 -35.87 12.05 0.70
N ILE A 48 -36.73 11.04 0.87
CA ILE A 48 -36.55 9.96 1.83
C ILE A 48 -36.13 8.76 1.01
N LEU A 49 -34.84 8.40 1.09
CA LEU A 49 -34.35 7.20 0.44
C LEU A 49 -34.80 5.99 1.27
N PRO A 50 -35.58 5.05 0.71
CA PRO A 50 -36.02 3.85 1.43
C PRO A 50 -34.82 3.04 1.93
N ASP A 51 -34.96 2.44 3.11
CA ASP A 51 -33.86 1.76 3.80
C ASP A 51 -33.25 0.62 2.96
N GLU A 52 -34.04 -0.01 2.08
CA GLU A 52 -33.60 -1.05 1.13
C GLU A 52 -32.49 -0.56 0.17
N PHE A 53 -32.65 0.66 -0.38
CA PHE A 53 -31.65 1.24 -1.28
C PHE A 53 -30.43 1.73 -0.52
N VAL A 54 -30.61 2.16 0.74
CA VAL A 54 -29.52 2.57 1.62
C VAL A 54 -28.63 1.37 1.95
N GLU A 55 -29.22 0.22 2.26
CA GLU A 55 -28.50 -1.03 2.52
C GLU A 55 -27.78 -1.54 1.27
N GLU A 56 -28.40 -1.45 0.09
CA GLU A 56 -27.74 -1.86 -1.16
C GLU A 56 -26.55 -0.96 -1.52
N LEU A 57 -26.71 0.36 -1.44
CA LEU A 57 -25.63 1.32 -1.67
C LEU A 57 -24.51 1.10 -0.66
N THR A 58 -24.84 1.09 0.63
CA THR A 58 -23.86 0.92 1.70
C THR A 58 -23.17 -0.44 1.61
N GLY A 59 -23.91 -1.50 1.31
CA GLY A 59 -23.39 -2.85 1.11
C GLY A 59 -22.41 -2.92 -0.05
N ARG A 60 -22.73 -2.35 -1.22
CA ARG A 60 -21.82 -2.36 -2.37
C ARG A 60 -20.60 -1.46 -2.16
N LEU A 61 -20.81 -0.24 -1.67
CA LEU A 61 -19.75 0.77 -1.51
C LEU A 61 -18.82 0.42 -0.34
N LEU A 62 -19.34 0.16 0.86
CA LEU A 62 -18.51 -0.14 2.02
C LEU A 62 -17.82 -1.50 1.88
N ASN A 63 -18.48 -2.51 1.29
CA ASN A 63 -17.84 -3.80 1.10
C ASN A 63 -16.70 -3.72 0.09
N SER A 64 -16.87 -2.99 -1.02
CA SER A 64 -15.80 -2.79 -1.99
C SER A 64 -14.61 -2.02 -1.38
N LEU A 65 -14.87 -0.97 -0.61
CA LEU A 65 -13.80 -0.21 0.06
C LEU A 65 -13.07 -1.05 1.10
N ARG A 66 -13.81 -1.76 1.96
CA ARG A 66 -13.25 -2.61 3.01
C ARG A 66 -12.43 -3.76 2.43
N LEU A 67 -12.87 -4.32 1.31
CA LEU A 67 -12.17 -5.38 0.62
C LEU A 67 -10.83 -4.86 0.08
N VAL A 68 -10.82 -3.72 -0.63
CA VAL A 68 -9.57 -3.12 -1.13
C VAL A 68 -8.59 -2.78 -0.01
N ASP A 69 -9.08 -2.22 1.11
CA ASP A 69 -8.26 -1.84 2.26
C ASP A 69 -7.57 -3.05 2.93
N ILE A 70 -8.17 -4.24 2.85
CA ILE A 70 -7.58 -5.49 3.34
C ILE A 70 -6.69 -6.18 2.30
N PHE A 71 -7.05 -6.13 1.02
CA PHE A 71 -6.32 -6.84 -0.04
C PHE A 71 -4.96 -6.19 -0.34
N ILE A 72 -4.87 -4.86 -0.35
CA ILE A 72 -3.62 -4.13 -0.61
C ILE A 72 -2.50 -4.52 0.38
N PRO A 73 -2.68 -4.44 1.71
CA PRO A 73 -1.61 -4.79 2.64
C PRO A 73 -1.25 -6.27 2.60
N VAL A 74 -2.22 -7.16 2.33
CA VAL A 74 -1.97 -8.61 2.20
C VAL A 74 -1.06 -8.91 1.01
N ILE A 75 -1.31 -8.29 -0.15
CA ILE A 75 -0.48 -8.47 -1.35
C ILE A 75 0.93 -7.90 -1.11
N ILE A 76 1.04 -6.72 -0.51
CA ILE A 76 2.34 -6.11 -0.19
C ILE A 76 3.14 -7.00 0.77
N ALA A 77 2.49 -7.53 1.81
CA ALA A 77 3.12 -8.44 2.76
C ALA A 77 3.59 -9.74 2.08
N ALA A 78 2.77 -10.33 1.20
CA ALA A 78 3.12 -11.53 0.46
C ALA A 78 4.32 -11.30 -0.48
N CYS A 79 4.31 -10.21 -1.25
CA CYS A 79 5.43 -9.83 -2.12
C CYS A 79 6.72 -9.59 -1.32
N GLY A 80 6.62 -8.89 -0.18
CA GLY A 80 7.75 -8.67 0.71
C GLY A 80 8.37 -9.97 1.23
N LEU A 81 7.53 -10.93 1.64
CA LEU A 81 7.98 -12.24 2.11
C LEU A 81 8.75 -13.00 1.03
N VAL A 82 8.24 -13.04 -0.20
CA VAL A 82 8.87 -13.74 -1.32
C VAL A 82 10.25 -13.16 -1.64
N LEU A 83 10.38 -11.83 -1.63
CA LEU A 83 11.66 -11.17 -1.88
C LEU A 83 12.69 -11.47 -0.79
N VAL A 84 12.29 -11.48 0.48
CA VAL A 84 13.20 -11.80 1.60
C VAL A 84 13.68 -13.24 1.53
N VAL A 85 12.77 -14.20 1.27
CA VAL A 85 13.13 -15.62 1.14
C VAL A 85 14.01 -15.84 -0.08
N GLY A 86 13.68 -15.24 -1.23
CA GLY A 86 14.47 -15.35 -2.45
C GLY A 86 15.88 -14.74 -2.31
N ALA A 87 16.00 -13.56 -1.71
CA ALA A 87 17.29 -12.93 -1.44
C ALA A 87 18.11 -13.75 -0.44
N GLY A 88 17.49 -14.28 0.62
CA GLY A 88 18.16 -15.17 1.57
C GLY A 88 18.71 -16.44 0.91
N PHE A 89 17.92 -17.06 0.02
CA PHE A 89 18.36 -18.24 -0.73
C PHE A 89 19.51 -17.93 -1.69
N THR A 90 19.45 -16.81 -2.43
CA THR A 90 20.50 -16.43 -3.39
C THR A 90 21.80 -16.06 -2.69
N ILE A 91 21.75 -15.31 -1.58
CA ILE A 91 22.93 -14.97 -0.77
C ILE A 91 23.55 -16.25 -0.20
N ARG A 92 22.75 -17.15 0.40
CA ARG A 92 23.25 -18.43 0.93
C ARG A 92 23.93 -19.26 -0.16
N ALA A 93 23.31 -19.38 -1.33
CA ALA A 93 23.90 -20.10 -2.46
C ALA A 93 25.22 -19.47 -2.93
N PHE A 94 25.31 -18.13 -2.93
CA PHE A 94 26.55 -17.43 -3.31
C PHE A 94 27.66 -17.60 -2.27
N TYR A 95 27.35 -17.57 -0.97
CA TYR A 95 28.31 -17.83 0.10
C TYR A 95 28.87 -19.26 0.04
N VAL A 96 28.02 -20.26 -0.15
CA VAL A 96 28.47 -21.66 -0.30
C VAL A 96 29.36 -21.82 -1.53
N ARG A 97 29.00 -21.22 -2.67
CA ARG A 97 29.83 -21.23 -3.89
C ARG A 97 31.20 -20.56 -3.70
N LYS A 98 31.26 -19.49 -2.89
CA LYS A 98 32.51 -18.77 -2.61
C LYS A 98 33.48 -19.59 -1.74
N SER A 99 32.95 -20.39 -0.79
CA SER A 99 33.77 -21.30 0.04
C SER A 99 34.38 -22.46 -0.77
N VAL A 100 33.68 -22.95 -1.81
CA VAL A 100 34.20 -24.01 -2.69
C VAL A 100 35.38 -23.50 -3.53
N LYS A 101 35.27 -22.31 -4.12
CA LYS A 101 36.33 -21.74 -4.98
C LYS A 101 37.65 -21.43 -4.26
N LYS A 102 37.66 -21.30 -2.93
CA LYS A 102 38.89 -21.02 -2.16
C LYS A 102 39.72 -22.29 -1.88
N THR A 103 39.15 -23.48 -2.09
CA THR A 103 39.81 -24.76 -1.77
C THR A 103 40.63 -25.29 -2.96
N ASP A 104 40.32 -24.87 -4.19
CA ASP A 104 40.99 -25.38 -5.41
C ASP A 104 42.24 -24.58 -5.85
N THR A 105 42.62 -23.52 -5.11
CA THR A 105 43.83 -22.73 -5.40
C THR A 105 44.86 -22.88 -4.28
N VAL A 106 45.45 -24.07 -4.16
CA VAL A 106 46.78 -24.24 -3.56
C VAL A 106 47.74 -24.59 -4.71
N PRO A 107 48.73 -23.75 -5.02
CA PRO A 107 49.62 -23.96 -6.16
C PRO A 107 50.62 -25.08 -5.87
N VAL A 108 50.75 -25.97 -6.84
CA VAL A 108 51.92 -26.85 -7.01
C VAL A 108 53.08 -25.98 -7.48
N ASP A 109 54.11 -25.72 -6.65
CA ASP A 109 55.51 -25.60 -7.09
C ASP A 109 56.53 -25.60 -5.91
N LYS A 110 57.29 -26.71 -5.82
CA LYS A 110 58.75 -26.86 -5.66
C LYS A 110 59.55 -25.86 -4.79
N THR A 111 60.25 -26.37 -3.76
CA THR A 111 61.65 -26.02 -3.40
C THR A 111 62.19 -27.04 -2.37
N GLU A 112 63.23 -27.78 -2.75
CA GLU A 112 64.12 -28.49 -1.84
C GLU A 112 65.37 -27.61 -1.62
N PRO A 113 65.81 -27.38 -0.37
CA PRO A 113 67.24 -27.44 -0.11
C PRO A 113 67.57 -28.06 1.27
N ALA A 114 68.42 -29.07 1.23
CA ALA A 114 69.60 -29.32 2.06
C ALA A 114 69.72 -28.80 3.53
N LEU A 115 70.17 -29.74 4.37
CA LEU A 115 71.10 -29.65 5.52
C LEU A 115 70.58 -29.39 6.96
N GLU A 116 70.59 -30.45 7.80
CA GLU A 116 71.12 -30.53 9.19
C GLU A 116 70.95 -32.00 9.69
N THR A 117 71.94 -32.88 9.85
CA THR A 117 73.18 -32.95 10.68
C THR A 117 72.98 -33.65 12.04
N GLN A 118 73.46 -34.92 12.09
CA GLN A 118 74.15 -35.68 13.19
C GLN A 118 73.34 -36.36 14.34
N PRO A 119 73.89 -37.38 15.08
CA PRO A 119 75.21 -38.04 14.99
C PRO A 119 75.28 -39.60 15.04
N GLU A 120 76.50 -40.07 14.76
CA GLU A 120 77.12 -41.42 14.88
C GLU A 120 77.02 -42.08 16.28
N PRO A 121 77.24 -43.40 16.43
CA PRO A 121 78.58 -43.83 16.87
C PRO A 121 79.12 -45.14 16.24
N GLU A 122 80.46 -45.19 16.26
CA GLU A 122 81.40 -46.25 15.89
C GLU A 122 81.01 -47.69 16.25
N THR A 123 81.44 -48.65 15.42
CA THR A 123 82.19 -49.87 15.85
C THR A 123 82.82 -50.55 14.62
N GLN A 124 84.14 -50.38 14.46
CA GLN A 124 85.05 -51.31 13.75
C GLN A 124 85.43 -52.47 14.72
N PRO A 125 86.15 -53.57 14.34
CA PRO A 125 86.93 -53.78 13.11
C PRO A 125 86.82 -55.18 12.42
N GLU A 126 87.37 -55.22 11.19
CA GLU A 126 88.21 -56.23 10.49
C GLU A 126 88.58 -57.58 11.19
N PRO A 127 89.09 -58.66 10.50
CA PRO A 127 89.94 -58.61 9.28
C PRO A 127 89.81 -59.74 8.19
N ARG A 128 90.42 -59.41 7.03
CA ARG A 128 91.24 -60.22 6.08
C ARG A 128 90.86 -61.67 5.71
N THR A 129 90.73 -61.93 4.40
CA THR A 129 91.80 -62.53 3.55
C THR A 129 91.55 -62.16 2.09
#